data_AF-A0A139CWZ3-F1
#
_entry.id   AF-A0A139CWZ3-F1
#
_cell.length_a   1.000
_cell.length_b   1.000
_cell.length_c   1.000
_cell.angle_alpha   90.00
_cell.angle_beta   90.00
_cell.angle_gamma   90.00
#
_symmetry.space_group_name_H-M   'P 1'
#
loop_
_entity.id
_entity.type
_entity.pdbx_description
1 polymer ?
#
loop_
_entity_poly.entity_id
_entity_poly.type
_entity_poly.pdbx_seq_one_letter_code
_entity_poly.pdbx_strand_id
1 'polypeptide(L)'
;MLKKSLSRLFFMFFLLILLVQLVGCSSDSLAVNKPDQNNKTKVINNETKEPKQQLEDKSNDSNRIGAVDLEEIRAAHPEIASLMNLNERIKEIKVNLKEQSELAKLTKNSQKDNTESMNYQLERRLKMIKKKYQARIDKRVEEAKSSLSAYQDNIKQELQNKIEKKKREIQKDLEAKVTQKKLEQQENLKKYSKKLKDEYYLKLLNIRLKLQMLQLSPKEKQEYQEKLNKLKKERAEKLKTKQAELESEYRDFVLKQQKQADKEFKKYQQELTKTMQKKVTKKKEAVNQELQDYIAKQKNLLEAETKEKRTNLKNKFKETVMETSKELSTNLEQRNKELLDNLNELKNERSKLQRKIMQDIKEQIAKIAKDRGLETVLVNYYSNLSAIDITSEVITGLKNSIEE
;
A
#
# COMPACT_ATOMS: atom_id res chain seq x y z
N MET A 1 -10.66 -4.22 -11.20
CA MET A 1 -9.25 -4.54 -10.86
C MET A 1 -8.66 -3.77 -9.67
N LEU A 2 -9.37 -2.87 -8.98
CA LEU A 2 -8.80 -2.06 -7.87
C LEU A 2 -8.87 -2.66 -6.45
N LYS A 3 -9.46 -3.85 -6.24
CA LYS A 3 -9.55 -4.47 -4.90
C LYS A 3 -8.29 -5.25 -4.48
N LYS A 4 -7.37 -5.56 -5.40
CA LYS A 4 -6.14 -6.34 -5.11
C LYS A 4 -4.93 -5.50 -4.67
N SER A 5 -4.91 -4.18 -4.88
CA SER A 5 -3.75 -3.34 -4.51
C SER A 5 -3.80 -2.79 -3.07
N LEU A 6 -4.99 -2.70 -2.45
CA LEU A 6 -5.11 -2.25 -1.05
C LEU A 6 -4.72 -3.34 -0.04
N SER A 7 -4.90 -4.62 -0.38
CA SER A 7 -4.59 -5.74 0.52
C SER A 7 -3.07 -5.95 0.69
N ARG A 8 -2.28 -5.71 -0.36
CA ARG A 8 -0.80 -5.82 -0.30
C ARG A 8 -0.13 -4.74 0.55
N LEU A 9 -0.74 -3.56 0.68
CA LEU A 9 -0.22 -2.49 1.53
C LEU A 9 -0.62 -2.66 3.00
N PHE A 10 -1.73 -3.34 3.26
CA PHE A 10 -2.17 -3.73 4.60
C PHE A 10 -1.21 -4.74 5.24
N PHE A 11 -0.67 -5.65 4.43
CA PHE A 11 0.32 -6.64 4.90
C PHE A 11 1.66 -6.00 5.27
N MET A 12 2.16 -5.00 4.53
CA MET A 12 3.41 -4.32 4.90
C MET A 12 3.34 -3.47 6.18
N PHE A 13 2.15 -2.99 6.55
CA PHE A 13 1.96 -2.24 7.81
C PHE A 13 1.85 -3.16 9.04
N PHE A 14 1.44 -4.42 8.85
CA PHE A 14 1.45 -5.43 9.90
C PHE A 14 2.82 -6.13 10.01
N LEU A 15 3.57 -6.21 8.91
CA LEU A 15 4.87 -6.91 8.85
C LEU A 15 6.01 -6.15 9.54
N LEU A 16 5.90 -4.82 9.71
CA LEU A 16 6.93 -4.06 10.45
C LEU A 16 6.82 -4.21 11.98
N ILE A 17 5.76 -4.88 12.46
CA ILE A 17 5.54 -5.22 13.87
C ILE A 17 5.76 -6.72 14.12
N LEU A 18 6.05 -7.51 13.09
CA LEU A 18 6.19 -8.96 13.21
C LEU A 18 7.22 -9.54 12.23
N LEU A 19 8.51 -9.27 12.41
CA LEU A 19 9.59 -10.08 11.83
C LEU A 19 10.95 -9.82 12.52
N VAL A 20 11.00 -10.20 13.80
CA VAL A 20 12.08 -11.05 14.28
C VAL A 20 11.49 -12.47 14.24
N GLN A 21 12.08 -13.37 13.46
CA GLN A 21 12.01 -14.85 13.44
C GLN A 21 11.92 -15.46 12.00
N LEU A 22 12.99 -16.19 11.65
CA LEU A 22 13.16 -17.40 10.83
C LEU A 22 12.43 -17.67 9.48
N VAL A 23 13.30 -18.02 8.50
CA VAL A 23 13.33 -19.20 7.60
C VAL A 23 12.23 -19.42 6.56
N GLY A 24 12.68 -19.57 5.31
CA GLY A 24 12.45 -20.83 4.58
C GLY A 24 11.51 -20.78 3.38
N CYS A 25 12.13 -21.04 2.23
CA CYS A 25 11.64 -21.81 1.09
C CYS A 25 10.58 -21.24 0.13
N SER A 26 10.98 -21.39 -1.14
CA SER A 26 10.21 -21.80 -2.32
C SER A 26 9.13 -20.87 -2.85
N SER A 27 9.35 -20.42 -4.10
CA SER A 27 8.27 -20.38 -5.07
C SER A 27 8.81 -20.76 -6.45
N ASP A 28 8.40 -21.94 -6.91
CA ASP A 28 8.24 -22.22 -8.33
C ASP A 28 7.12 -21.35 -8.90
N SER A 29 7.29 -20.95 -10.15
CA SER A 29 6.37 -21.26 -11.27
C SER A 29 6.17 -20.11 -12.26
N LEU A 30 6.47 -20.46 -13.51
CA LEU A 30 5.66 -20.29 -14.71
C LEU A 30 5.16 -18.88 -15.06
N ALA A 31 5.69 -18.36 -16.16
CA ALA A 31 4.94 -17.52 -17.08
C ALA A 31 5.26 -17.91 -18.54
N VAL A 32 4.29 -18.59 -19.14
CA VAL A 32 4.08 -18.75 -20.58
C VAL A 32 3.86 -17.38 -21.19
N ASN A 33 4.52 -17.08 -22.31
CA ASN A 33 4.26 -15.87 -23.08
C ASN A 33 4.10 -16.18 -24.57
N LYS A 34 2.89 -15.84 -25.02
CA LYS A 34 2.50 -15.23 -26.29
C LYS A 34 2.40 -16.05 -27.60
N PRO A 35 1.44 -15.61 -28.45
CA PRO A 35 0.89 -16.36 -29.57
C PRO A 35 1.66 -16.07 -30.85
N ASP A 36 1.67 -17.05 -31.75
CA ASP A 36 2.12 -16.87 -33.10
C ASP A 36 0.95 -16.88 -34.09
N GLN A 37 1.10 -16.02 -35.08
CA GLN A 37 0.20 -15.82 -36.20
C GLN A 37 0.36 -16.97 -37.20
N ASN A 38 -0.74 -17.42 -37.81
CA ASN A 38 -0.82 -17.71 -39.25
C ASN A 38 -2.22 -18.30 -39.54
N ASN A 39 -3.07 -17.66 -40.34
CA ASN A 39 -3.05 -17.50 -41.80
C ASN A 39 -3.73 -18.68 -42.51
N LYS A 40 -4.67 -18.31 -43.38
CA LYS A 40 -5.31 -19.08 -44.46
C LYS A 40 -6.27 -20.20 -44.06
N THR A 41 -7.55 -19.87 -44.15
CA THR A 41 -8.58 -20.82 -44.61
C THR A 41 -9.24 -20.24 -45.85
N LYS A 42 -8.88 -20.81 -47.00
CA LYS A 42 -9.49 -20.58 -48.31
C LYS A 42 -10.35 -21.80 -48.60
N VAL A 43 -11.67 -21.60 -48.63
CA VAL A 43 -12.75 -22.58 -48.84
C VAL A 43 -13.91 -21.72 -49.37
N ILE A 44 -14.66 -21.99 -50.43
CA ILE A 44 -14.74 -23.02 -51.48
C ILE A 44 -15.46 -22.27 -52.62
N ASN A 45 -14.93 -22.30 -53.85
CA ASN A 45 -15.72 -21.98 -55.04
C ASN A 45 -16.19 -23.31 -55.62
N ASN A 46 -17.48 -23.61 -55.47
CA ASN A 46 -18.18 -24.61 -56.26
C ASN A 46 -19.41 -23.93 -56.83
N GLU A 47 -19.47 -23.87 -58.16
CA GLU A 47 -20.67 -24.05 -58.99
C GLU A 47 -20.22 -23.88 -60.44
N THR A 48 -19.71 -24.95 -61.04
CA THR A 48 -20.47 -25.88 -61.89
C THR A 48 -20.99 -25.17 -63.14
N LYS A 49 -20.18 -25.20 -64.21
CA LYS A 49 -20.63 -24.97 -65.58
C LYS A 49 -20.12 -26.12 -66.44
N GLU A 50 -21.00 -27.07 -66.71
CA GLU A 50 -21.31 -27.63 -68.03
C GLU A 50 -22.43 -28.68 -67.85
N PRO A 51 -23.39 -28.79 -68.80
CA PRO A 51 -23.08 -29.32 -70.12
C PRO A 51 -23.66 -28.49 -71.28
N LYS A 52 -22.88 -28.36 -72.35
CA LYS A 52 -23.40 -28.08 -73.69
C LYS A 52 -23.93 -29.37 -74.28
N GLN A 53 -25.26 -29.52 -74.30
CA GLN A 53 -25.90 -30.39 -75.27
C GLN A 53 -25.92 -29.66 -76.62
N GLN A 54 -25.35 -30.34 -77.61
CA GLN A 54 -25.60 -30.08 -79.02
C GLN A 54 -27.10 -30.20 -79.29
N LEU A 55 -27.66 -29.23 -80.00
CA LEU A 55 -28.86 -29.43 -80.81
C LEU A 55 -28.69 -28.60 -82.09
N GLU A 56 -29.02 -29.27 -83.16
CA GLU A 56 -28.72 -29.01 -84.57
C GLU A 56 -29.43 -27.78 -85.14
N ASP A 57 -28.87 -27.33 -86.26
CA ASP A 57 -29.54 -26.57 -87.32
C ASP A 57 -30.99 -26.99 -87.54
N LYS A 58 -31.93 -26.04 -87.41
CA LYS A 58 -33.09 -25.94 -88.30
C LYS A 58 -33.44 -24.48 -88.56
N SER A 59 -33.51 -24.20 -89.86
CA SER A 59 -33.97 -23.00 -90.55
C SER A 59 -35.41 -22.59 -90.23
N ASN A 60 -35.66 -21.30 -90.45
CA ASN A 60 -36.94 -20.64 -90.76
C ASN A 60 -37.97 -20.47 -89.64
N ASP A 61 -37.91 -19.31 -88.97
CA ASP A 61 -38.96 -18.31 -89.12
C ASP A 61 -38.33 -16.92 -88.96
N SER A 62 -38.80 -15.90 -89.68
CA SER A 62 -38.21 -14.55 -89.63
C SER A 62 -38.64 -13.83 -88.34
N ASN A 63 -38.13 -14.25 -87.18
CA ASN A 63 -38.37 -13.55 -85.92
C ASN A 63 -37.74 -12.15 -86.00
N ARG A 64 -38.59 -11.11 -85.99
CA ARG A 64 -38.13 -9.72 -85.98
C ARG A 64 -37.66 -9.37 -84.57
N ILE A 65 -36.35 -9.45 -84.37
CA ILE A 65 -35.69 -9.14 -83.11
C ILE A 65 -35.38 -7.63 -83.08
N GLY A 66 -35.80 -6.93 -82.03
CA GLY A 66 -35.38 -5.57 -81.73
C GLY A 66 -34.14 -5.54 -80.85
N ALA A 67 -33.37 -4.46 -80.91
CA ALA A 67 -32.24 -4.22 -80.03
C ALA A 67 -32.30 -2.79 -79.47
N VAL A 68 -31.93 -2.64 -78.20
CA VAL A 68 -31.82 -1.32 -77.55
C VAL A 68 -30.54 -1.19 -76.75
N ASP A 69 -29.95 0.00 -76.80
CA ASP A 69 -28.96 0.46 -75.84
C ASP A 69 -29.67 1.07 -74.62
N LEU A 70 -29.71 0.31 -73.53
CA LEU A 70 -30.37 0.76 -72.30
C LEU A 70 -29.57 1.84 -71.57
N GLU A 71 -28.25 1.91 -71.76
CA GLU A 71 -27.44 2.97 -71.15
C GLU A 71 -27.74 4.31 -71.82
N GLU A 72 -27.80 4.32 -73.16
CA GLU A 72 -28.14 5.50 -73.95
C GLU A 72 -29.58 5.98 -73.67
N ILE A 73 -30.56 5.08 -73.64
CA ILE A 73 -31.96 5.41 -73.32
C ILE A 73 -32.09 5.96 -71.90
N ARG A 74 -31.41 5.36 -70.92
CA ARG A 74 -31.43 5.84 -69.52
C ARG A 74 -30.76 7.21 -69.39
N ALA A 75 -29.68 7.45 -70.11
CA ALA A 75 -28.98 8.73 -70.13
C ALA A 75 -29.83 9.85 -70.77
N ALA A 76 -30.68 9.51 -71.73
CA ALA A 76 -31.59 10.45 -72.38
C ALA A 76 -32.97 10.58 -71.70
N HIS A 77 -33.24 9.84 -70.63
CA HIS A 77 -34.51 9.86 -69.92
C HIS A 77 -34.77 11.22 -69.26
N PRO A 78 -35.97 11.82 -69.35
CA PRO A 78 -36.22 13.17 -68.83
C PRO A 78 -35.97 13.35 -67.33
N GLU A 79 -36.25 12.32 -66.52
CA GLU A 79 -35.99 12.34 -65.05
C GLU A 79 -34.54 12.00 -64.64
N ILE A 80 -33.61 11.80 -65.59
CA ILE A 80 -32.21 11.45 -65.28
C ILE A 80 -31.51 12.54 -64.46
N ALA A 81 -31.81 13.81 -64.72
CA ALA A 81 -31.26 14.94 -63.98
C ALA A 81 -31.65 14.91 -62.50
N SER A 82 -32.89 14.53 -62.19
CA SER A 82 -33.38 14.33 -60.82
C SER A 82 -32.65 13.17 -60.13
N LEU A 83 -32.36 12.09 -60.86
CA LEU A 83 -31.57 10.97 -60.35
C LEU A 83 -30.12 11.37 -60.05
N MET A 84 -29.50 12.20 -60.90
CA MET A 84 -28.15 12.73 -60.68
C MET A 84 -28.09 13.64 -59.47
N ASN A 85 -29.08 14.53 -59.30
CA ASN A 85 -29.21 15.38 -58.11
C ASN A 85 -29.33 14.55 -56.82
N LEU A 86 -30.19 13.52 -56.81
CA LEU A 86 -30.29 12.60 -55.68
C LEU A 86 -28.96 11.89 -55.37
N ASN A 87 -28.19 11.50 -56.39
CA ASN A 87 -26.88 10.89 -56.20
C ASN A 87 -25.86 11.85 -55.59
N GLU A 88 -25.83 13.12 -56.01
CA GLU A 88 -24.96 14.13 -55.40
C GLU A 88 -25.37 14.42 -53.95
N ARG A 89 -26.66 14.59 -53.66
CA ARG A 89 -27.15 14.76 -52.28
C ARG A 89 -26.78 13.56 -51.39
N ILE A 90 -26.89 12.33 -51.89
CA ILE A 90 -26.44 11.12 -51.17
C ILE A 90 -24.94 11.15 -50.90
N LYS A 91 -24.13 11.63 -51.85
CA LYS A 91 -22.67 11.72 -51.72
C LYS A 91 -22.28 12.78 -50.69
N GLU A 92 -22.91 13.95 -50.72
CA GLU A 92 -22.73 15.02 -49.72
C GLU A 92 -23.08 14.53 -48.31
N ILE A 93 -24.23 13.87 -48.13
CA ILE A 93 -24.60 13.34 -46.81
C ILE A 93 -23.60 12.28 -46.33
N LYS A 94 -23.07 11.42 -47.23
CA LYS A 94 -22.03 10.45 -46.86
C LYS A 94 -20.73 11.12 -46.41
N VAL A 95 -20.33 12.21 -47.06
CA VAL A 95 -19.15 13.00 -46.68
C VAL A 95 -19.37 13.62 -45.29
N ASN A 96 -20.50 14.30 -45.09
CA ASN A 96 -20.87 14.89 -43.81
C ASN A 96 -20.91 13.85 -42.68
N LEU A 97 -21.47 12.67 -42.94
CA LEU A 97 -21.55 11.58 -41.97
C LEU A 97 -20.15 11.04 -41.60
N LYS A 98 -19.24 10.94 -42.57
CA LYS A 98 -17.85 10.56 -42.31
C LYS A 98 -17.18 11.60 -41.41
N GLU A 99 -17.28 12.87 -41.74
CA GLU A 99 -16.69 13.97 -40.94
C GLU A 99 -17.25 14.01 -39.51
N GLN A 100 -18.58 13.91 -39.37
CA GLN A 100 -19.25 13.89 -38.07
C GLN A 100 -18.85 12.66 -37.23
N SER A 101 -18.65 11.51 -37.87
CA SER A 101 -18.18 10.30 -37.18
C SER A 101 -16.73 10.43 -36.68
N GLU A 102 -15.86 11.09 -37.43
CA GLU A 102 -14.48 11.35 -37.01
C GLU A 102 -14.41 12.38 -35.88
N LEU A 103 -15.23 13.43 -35.95
CA LEU A 103 -15.36 14.41 -34.85
C LEU A 103 -15.87 13.76 -33.56
N ALA A 104 -16.84 12.83 -33.65
CA ALA A 104 -17.32 12.09 -32.49
C ALA A 104 -16.22 11.20 -31.87
N LYS A 105 -15.40 10.53 -32.69
CA LYS A 105 -14.25 9.74 -32.21
C LYS A 105 -13.20 10.61 -31.52
N LEU A 106 -12.84 11.74 -32.13
CA LEU A 106 -11.87 12.69 -31.58
C LEU A 106 -12.35 13.26 -30.23
N THR A 107 -13.63 13.63 -30.15
CA THR A 107 -14.25 14.13 -28.92
C THR A 107 -14.20 13.07 -27.81
N LYS A 108 -14.52 11.81 -28.12
CA LYS A 108 -14.47 10.71 -27.16
C LYS A 108 -13.05 10.39 -26.69
N ASN A 109 -12.06 10.46 -27.59
CA ASN A 109 -10.66 10.26 -27.23
C ASN A 109 -10.15 11.40 -26.34
N SER A 110 -10.45 12.65 -26.69
CA SER A 110 -10.09 13.81 -25.86
C SER A 110 -10.69 13.74 -24.45
N GLN A 111 -11.94 13.30 -24.30
CA GLN A 111 -12.56 13.06 -22.99
C GLN A 111 -11.77 12.03 -22.16
N LYS A 112 -11.31 10.96 -22.79
CA LYS A 112 -10.53 9.91 -22.15
C LYS A 112 -9.17 10.45 -21.68
N ASP A 113 -8.45 11.15 -22.55
CA ASP A 113 -7.14 11.72 -22.25
C ASP A 113 -7.23 12.76 -21.13
N ASN A 114 -8.27 13.61 -21.15
CA ASN A 114 -8.55 14.58 -20.09
C ASN A 114 -8.81 13.89 -18.75
N THR A 115 -9.55 12.78 -18.76
CA THR A 115 -9.84 11.98 -17.55
C THR A 115 -8.56 11.35 -16.99
N GLU A 116 -7.71 10.78 -17.85
CA GLU A 116 -6.44 10.16 -17.45
C GLU A 116 -5.45 11.20 -16.88
N SER A 117 -5.29 12.33 -17.56
CA SER A 117 -4.45 13.45 -17.09
C SER A 117 -4.91 13.98 -15.73
N MET A 118 -6.23 14.14 -15.54
CA MET A 118 -6.79 14.55 -14.26
C MET A 118 -6.47 13.53 -13.15
N ASN A 119 -6.69 12.23 -13.43
CA ASN A 119 -6.41 11.17 -12.46
C ASN A 119 -4.93 11.15 -12.06
N TYR A 120 -4.02 11.34 -13.03
CA TYR A 120 -2.59 11.45 -12.76
C TYR A 120 -2.26 12.64 -11.81
N GLN A 121 -2.80 13.82 -12.10
CA GLN A 121 -2.59 15.00 -11.24
C GLN A 121 -3.18 14.80 -9.83
N LEU A 122 -4.35 14.16 -9.75
CA LEU A 122 -4.98 13.79 -8.48
C LEU A 122 -4.07 12.87 -7.68
N GLU A 123 -3.59 11.78 -8.27
CA GLU A 123 -2.70 10.84 -7.61
C GLU A 123 -1.41 11.49 -7.11
N ARG A 124 -0.80 12.37 -7.92
CA ARG A 124 0.39 13.13 -7.52
C ARG A 124 0.11 14.00 -6.28
N ARG A 125 -1.02 14.71 -6.25
CA ARG A 125 -1.41 15.54 -5.09
C ARG A 125 -1.73 14.68 -3.87
N LEU A 126 -2.47 13.59 -4.04
CA LEU A 126 -2.77 12.65 -2.95
C LEU A 126 -1.49 12.03 -2.37
N LYS A 127 -0.49 11.74 -3.21
CA LYS A 127 0.82 11.26 -2.77
C LYS A 127 1.55 12.30 -1.91
N MET A 128 1.52 13.57 -2.29
CA MET A 128 2.11 14.66 -1.50
C MET A 128 1.41 14.84 -0.15
N ILE A 129 0.08 14.79 -0.13
CA ILE A 129 -0.71 14.84 1.11
C ILE A 129 -0.30 13.67 2.02
N LYS A 130 -0.31 12.44 1.51
CA LYS A 130 0.13 11.26 2.28
C LYS A 130 1.54 11.42 2.84
N LYS A 131 2.50 11.90 2.03
CA LYS A 131 3.88 12.13 2.46
C LYS A 131 3.96 13.15 3.60
N LYS A 132 3.16 14.23 3.54
CA LYS A 132 3.10 15.25 4.60
C LYS A 132 2.59 14.68 5.92
N TYR A 133 1.52 13.88 5.90
CA TYR A 133 1.01 13.22 7.11
C TYR A 133 2.00 12.19 7.65
N GLN A 134 2.63 11.40 6.78
CA GLN A 134 3.66 10.45 7.18
C GLN A 134 4.82 11.16 7.89
N ALA A 135 5.36 12.24 7.31
CA ALA A 135 6.43 13.00 7.93
C ALA A 135 6.06 13.58 9.31
N ARG A 136 4.79 13.99 9.50
CA ARG A 136 4.29 14.45 10.81
C ARG A 136 4.20 13.31 11.83
N ILE A 137 3.81 12.12 11.39
CA ILE A 137 3.78 10.92 12.24
C ILE A 137 5.21 10.54 12.62
N ASP A 138 6.11 10.41 11.65
CA ASP A 138 7.51 10.03 11.87
C ASP A 138 8.19 11.01 12.84
N LYS A 139 7.99 12.32 12.65
CA LYS A 139 8.51 13.33 13.58
C LYS A 139 8.00 13.12 15.00
N ARG A 140 6.69 12.86 15.16
CA ARG A 140 6.10 12.64 16.49
C ARG A 140 6.58 11.34 17.13
N VAL A 141 6.81 10.29 16.35
CA VAL A 141 7.41 9.02 16.80
C VAL A 141 8.81 9.26 17.34
N GLU A 142 9.64 10.01 16.60
CA GLU A 142 11.01 10.31 17.03
C GLU A 142 11.04 11.22 18.27
N GLU A 143 10.18 12.24 18.35
CA GLU A 143 10.00 13.05 19.56
C GLU A 143 9.61 12.20 20.77
N ALA A 144 8.65 11.28 20.60
CA ALA A 144 8.20 10.37 21.64
C ALA A 144 9.34 9.44 22.11
N LYS A 145 10.09 8.85 21.16
CA LYS A 145 11.24 7.98 21.44
C LYS A 145 12.36 8.73 22.18
N SER A 146 12.71 9.93 21.72
CA SER A 146 13.71 10.79 22.37
C SER A 146 13.29 11.16 23.78
N SER A 147 12.02 11.56 23.98
CA SER A 147 11.49 11.90 25.30
C SER A 147 11.49 10.71 26.26
N LEU A 148 11.20 9.50 25.77
CA LEU A 148 11.21 8.28 26.58
C LEU A 148 12.64 7.89 26.96
N SER A 149 13.60 8.02 26.04
CA SER A 149 15.02 7.78 26.32
C SER A 149 15.54 8.74 27.39
N ALA A 150 15.30 10.05 27.23
CA ALA A 150 15.71 11.05 28.20
C ALA A 150 15.08 10.81 29.58
N TYR A 151 13.82 10.37 29.62
CA TYR A 151 13.16 9.98 30.86
C TYR A 151 13.82 8.75 31.50
N GLN A 152 14.15 7.72 30.72
CA GLN A 152 14.84 6.52 31.23
C GLN A 152 16.23 6.87 31.79
N ASP A 153 16.98 7.74 31.12
CA ASP A 153 18.29 8.20 31.57
C ASP A 153 18.19 9.00 32.87
N ASN A 154 17.19 9.88 32.99
CA ASN A 154 16.92 10.62 34.22
C ASN A 154 16.60 9.67 35.40
N ILE A 155 15.74 8.67 35.18
CA ILE A 155 15.40 7.67 36.20
C ILE A 155 16.64 6.84 36.58
N LYS A 156 17.53 6.52 35.63
CA LYS A 156 18.78 5.81 35.90
C LYS A 156 19.72 6.64 36.78
N GLN A 157 19.86 7.93 36.49
CA GLN A 157 20.64 8.86 37.32
C GLN A 157 20.03 9.01 38.72
N GLU A 158 18.70 9.16 38.82
CA GLU A 158 17.99 9.22 40.10
C GLU A 158 18.22 7.95 40.93
N LEU A 159 18.17 6.77 40.28
CA LEU A 159 18.45 5.48 40.91
C LEU A 159 19.88 5.42 41.45
N GLN A 160 20.88 5.79 40.65
CA GLN A 160 22.28 5.82 41.06
C GLN A 160 22.50 6.73 42.28
N ASN A 161 21.99 7.96 42.23
CA ASN A 161 22.11 8.92 43.32
C ASN A 161 21.46 8.42 44.62
N LYS A 162 20.28 7.81 44.52
CA LYS A 162 19.57 7.25 45.69
C LYS A 162 20.30 6.04 46.29
N ILE A 163 20.82 5.15 45.44
CA ILE A 163 21.62 4.00 45.88
C ILE A 163 22.90 4.47 46.59
N GLU A 164 23.62 5.43 46.02
CA GLU A 164 24.85 5.97 46.61
C GLU A 164 24.59 6.69 47.93
N LYS A 165 23.51 7.49 48.01
CA LYS A 165 23.10 8.13 49.25
C LYS A 165 22.80 7.08 50.33
N LYS A 166 22.01 6.05 49.99
CA LYS A 166 21.66 4.99 50.95
C LYS A 166 22.87 4.16 51.38
N LYS A 167 23.80 3.87 50.45
CA LYS A 167 25.07 3.19 50.75
C LYS A 167 25.88 3.97 51.78
N ARG A 168 26.02 5.29 51.59
CA ARG A 168 26.72 6.17 52.54
C ARG A 168 26.05 6.21 53.91
N GLU A 169 24.72 6.28 53.95
CA GLU A 169 23.96 6.24 55.21
C GLU A 169 24.19 4.94 55.99
N ILE A 170 24.08 3.79 55.31
CA ILE A 170 24.27 2.47 55.94
C ILE A 170 25.73 2.30 56.40
N GLN A 171 26.70 2.72 55.59
CA GLN A 171 28.11 2.65 55.96
C GLN A 171 28.42 3.49 57.20
N LYS A 172 27.89 4.73 57.27
CA LYS A 172 28.06 5.60 58.43
C LYS A 172 27.44 5.01 59.70
N ASP A 173 26.25 4.42 59.59
CA ASP A 173 25.58 3.75 60.71
C ASP A 173 26.36 2.51 61.19
N LEU A 174 26.87 1.69 60.24
CA LEU A 174 27.71 0.54 60.55
C LEU A 174 29.01 0.95 61.26
N GLU A 175 29.72 1.96 60.73
CA GLU A 175 30.95 2.48 61.32
C GLU A 175 30.72 3.01 62.75
N ALA A 176 29.61 3.72 62.98
CA ALA A 176 29.23 4.20 64.30
C ALA A 176 29.00 3.04 65.28
N LYS A 177 28.22 2.02 64.89
CA LYS A 177 27.93 0.83 65.73
C LYS A 177 29.19 0.02 66.04
N VAL A 178 30.05 -0.18 65.05
CA VAL A 178 31.33 -0.91 65.21
C VAL A 178 32.27 -0.15 66.13
N THR A 179 32.38 1.16 65.97
CA THR A 179 33.22 2.02 66.81
C THR A 179 32.72 2.03 68.26
N GLN A 180 31.42 2.15 68.46
CA GLN A 180 30.81 2.09 69.79
C GLN A 180 31.11 0.75 70.46
N LYS A 181 30.92 -0.38 69.76
CA LYS A 181 31.23 -1.71 70.32
C LYS A 181 32.70 -1.86 70.70
N LYS A 182 33.61 -1.30 69.90
CA LYS A 182 35.05 -1.30 70.19
C LYS A 182 35.35 -0.53 71.49
N LEU A 183 34.76 0.64 71.66
CA LEU A 183 34.92 1.45 72.88
C LEU A 183 34.38 0.73 74.12
N GLU A 184 33.20 0.11 74.02
CA GLU A 184 32.60 -0.70 75.10
C GLU A 184 33.52 -1.85 75.51
N GLN A 185 34.12 -2.57 74.56
CA GLN A 185 35.03 -3.67 74.87
C GLN A 185 36.35 -3.22 75.47
N GLN A 186 36.91 -2.09 75.00
CA GLN A 186 38.10 -1.50 75.59
C GLN A 186 37.85 -1.11 77.05
N GLU A 187 36.68 -0.54 77.34
CA GLU A 187 36.28 -0.18 78.70
C GLU A 187 36.07 -1.43 79.58
N ASN A 188 35.46 -2.48 79.04
CA ASN A 188 35.31 -3.76 79.73
C ASN A 188 36.66 -4.40 80.07
N LEU A 189 37.62 -4.37 79.14
CA LEU A 189 38.96 -4.90 79.38
C LEU A 189 39.71 -4.07 80.43
N LYS A 190 39.59 -2.74 80.42
CA LYS A 190 40.16 -1.87 81.46
C LYS A 190 39.58 -2.19 82.84
N LYS A 191 38.25 -2.29 82.95
CA LYS A 191 37.56 -2.66 84.19
C LYS A 191 37.98 -4.03 84.70
N TYR A 192 38.08 -5.03 83.82
CA TYR A 192 38.54 -6.37 84.17
C TYR A 192 40.01 -6.38 84.62
N SER A 193 40.90 -5.70 83.90
CA SER A 193 42.32 -5.58 84.25
C SER A 193 42.52 -4.93 85.62
N LYS A 194 41.73 -3.89 85.94
CA LYS A 194 41.74 -3.26 87.27
C LYS A 194 41.29 -4.25 88.37
N LYS A 195 40.14 -4.90 88.20
CA LYS A 195 39.65 -5.94 89.13
C LYS A 195 40.68 -7.04 89.37
N LEU A 196 41.32 -7.53 88.30
CA LEU A 196 42.32 -8.57 88.36
C LEU A 196 43.62 -8.09 89.02
N LYS A 197 44.01 -6.81 88.83
CA LYS A 197 45.12 -6.19 89.54
C LYS A 197 44.85 -6.17 91.05
N ASP A 198 43.67 -5.73 91.46
CA ASP A 198 43.29 -5.59 92.86
C ASP A 198 43.23 -6.96 93.56
N GLU A 199 42.64 -7.98 92.91
CA GLU A 199 42.55 -9.34 93.44
C GLU A 199 43.92 -10.00 93.67
N TYR A 200 44.87 -9.80 92.75
CA TYR A 200 46.20 -10.41 92.83
C TYR A 200 47.21 -9.56 93.60
N TYR A 201 46.94 -8.27 93.84
CA TYR A 201 47.87 -7.35 94.49
C TYR A 201 48.29 -7.85 95.87
N LEU A 202 47.32 -8.16 96.74
CA LEU A 202 47.59 -8.63 98.10
C LEU A 202 48.27 -10.01 98.11
N LYS A 203 47.85 -10.92 97.23
CA LYS A 203 48.43 -12.27 97.09
C LYS A 203 49.91 -12.20 96.68
N LEU A 204 50.23 -11.35 95.70
CA LEU A 204 51.60 -11.15 95.22
C LEU A 204 52.47 -10.38 96.22
N LEU A 205 51.91 -9.36 96.89
CA LEU A 205 52.62 -8.56 97.90
C LEU A 205 53.00 -9.42 99.10
N ASN A 206 52.07 -10.23 99.61
CA ASN A 206 52.33 -11.12 100.75
C ASN A 206 53.50 -12.08 100.45
N ILE A 207 53.50 -12.73 99.29
CA ILE A 207 54.60 -13.63 98.90
C ILE A 207 55.92 -12.86 98.71
N ARG A 208 55.88 -11.65 98.13
CA ARG A 208 57.08 -10.82 97.96
C ARG A 208 57.68 -10.38 99.30
N LEU A 209 56.85 -9.99 100.26
CA LEU A 209 57.28 -9.63 101.61
C LEU A 209 57.88 -10.84 102.34
N LYS A 210 57.24 -12.01 102.25
CA LYS A 210 57.79 -13.27 102.82
C LYS A 210 59.17 -13.60 102.25
N LEU A 211 59.36 -13.42 100.94
CA LEU A 211 60.65 -13.63 100.27
C LEU A 211 61.75 -12.61 100.67
N GLN A 212 61.38 -11.41 101.15
CA GLN A 212 62.33 -10.35 101.52
C GLN A 212 62.63 -10.28 103.02
N MET A 213 61.68 -10.61 103.89
CA MET A 213 61.73 -10.29 105.32
C MET A 213 61.99 -11.51 106.23
N LEU A 214 61.83 -12.73 105.74
CA LEU A 214 62.02 -13.95 106.52
C LEU A 214 63.37 -14.60 106.21
N GLN A 215 64.04 -15.13 107.24
CA GLN A 215 65.19 -16.03 107.09
C GLN A 215 64.70 -17.41 106.61
N LEU A 216 64.39 -17.50 105.32
CA LEU A 216 63.90 -18.72 104.68
C LEU A 216 65.05 -19.67 104.35
N SER A 217 64.81 -20.98 104.49
CA SER A 217 65.73 -22.00 103.95
C SER A 217 65.77 -21.93 102.41
N PRO A 218 66.82 -22.46 101.75
CA PRO A 218 66.91 -22.50 100.29
C PRO A 218 65.68 -23.15 99.62
N LYS A 219 65.16 -24.22 100.26
CA LYS A 219 64.00 -24.97 99.77
C LYS A 219 62.71 -24.14 99.85
N GLU A 220 62.47 -23.46 100.97
CA GLU A 220 61.30 -22.58 101.14
C GLU A 220 61.35 -21.36 100.21
N LYS A 221 62.55 -20.79 100.03
CA LYS A 221 62.75 -19.67 99.09
C LYS A 221 62.39 -20.07 97.66
N GLN A 222 62.81 -21.26 97.23
CA GLN A 222 62.44 -21.81 95.92
C GLN A 222 60.92 -22.01 95.80
N GLU A 223 60.29 -22.58 96.83
CA GLU A 223 58.83 -22.81 96.84
C GLU A 223 58.03 -21.50 96.73
N TYR A 224 58.41 -20.45 97.46
CA TYR A 224 57.76 -19.14 97.36
C TYR A 224 58.02 -18.45 96.02
N GLN A 225 59.20 -18.66 95.41
CA GLN A 225 59.51 -18.16 94.07
C GLN A 225 58.64 -18.83 92.99
N GLU A 226 58.45 -20.15 93.09
CA GLU A 226 57.56 -20.90 92.20
C GLU A 226 56.10 -20.48 92.36
N LYS A 227 55.61 -20.31 93.60
CA LYS A 227 54.28 -19.77 93.89
C LYS A 227 54.07 -18.36 93.30
N LEU A 228 55.08 -17.50 93.41
CA LEU A 228 55.05 -16.15 92.82
C LEU A 228 54.93 -16.21 91.29
N ASN A 229 55.73 -17.06 90.65
CA ASN A 229 55.71 -17.24 89.19
C ASN A 229 54.37 -17.82 88.72
N LYS A 230 53.83 -18.80 89.45
CA LYS A 230 52.51 -19.39 89.16
C LYS A 230 51.40 -18.35 89.20
N LEU A 231 51.35 -17.51 90.24
CA LEU A 231 50.34 -16.45 90.36
C LEU A 231 50.47 -15.37 89.27
N LYS A 232 51.71 -15.00 88.90
CA LYS A 232 51.94 -14.08 87.78
C LYS A 232 51.44 -14.68 86.46
N LYS A 233 51.74 -15.95 86.21
CA LYS A 233 51.32 -16.67 85.01
C LYS A 233 49.81 -16.79 84.93
N GLU A 234 49.15 -17.20 86.02
CA GLU A 234 47.70 -17.33 86.09
C GLU A 234 46.99 -15.99 85.82
N ARG A 235 47.48 -14.89 86.41
CA ARG A 235 46.96 -13.54 86.12
C ARG A 235 47.11 -13.18 84.64
N ALA A 236 48.27 -13.45 84.05
CA ALA A 236 48.51 -13.17 82.63
C ALA A 236 47.62 -14.01 81.72
N GLU A 237 47.42 -15.29 82.04
CA GLU A 237 46.52 -16.20 81.33
C GLU A 237 45.07 -15.73 81.42
N LYS A 238 44.57 -15.39 82.61
CA LYS A 238 43.21 -14.84 82.79
C LYS A 238 42.97 -13.58 81.96
N LEU A 239 43.93 -12.66 81.94
CA LEU A 239 43.84 -11.45 81.13
C LEU A 239 43.82 -11.77 79.63
N LYS A 240 44.69 -12.69 79.18
CA LYS A 240 44.78 -13.12 77.78
C LYS A 240 43.50 -13.82 77.33
N THR A 241 42.94 -14.72 78.15
CA THR A 241 41.67 -15.39 77.87
C THR A 241 40.55 -14.37 77.73
N LYS A 242 40.47 -13.40 78.67
CA LYS A 242 39.41 -12.38 78.59
C LYS A 242 39.55 -11.48 77.36
N GLN A 243 40.79 -11.16 76.97
CA GLN A 243 41.04 -10.41 75.75
C GLN A 243 40.60 -11.21 74.51
N ALA A 244 40.92 -12.50 74.43
CA ALA A 244 40.52 -13.37 73.33
C ALA A 244 38.98 -13.52 73.22
N GLU A 245 38.29 -13.67 74.35
CA GLU A 245 36.82 -13.68 74.41
C GLU A 245 36.21 -12.41 73.81
N LEU A 246 36.65 -11.24 74.31
CA LEU A 246 36.13 -9.94 73.83
C LEU A 246 36.44 -9.72 72.35
N GLU A 247 37.63 -10.10 71.89
CA GLU A 247 37.98 -10.04 70.46
C GLU A 247 37.09 -10.97 69.61
N SER A 248 36.73 -12.15 70.12
CA SER A 248 35.81 -13.06 69.42
C SER A 248 34.41 -12.45 69.33
N GLU A 249 33.86 -11.98 70.46
CA GLU A 249 32.56 -11.29 70.50
C GLU A 249 32.53 -10.06 69.58
N TYR A 250 33.66 -9.36 69.45
CA TYR A 250 33.79 -8.22 68.53
C TYR A 250 33.63 -8.67 67.09
N ARG A 251 34.39 -9.69 66.69
CA ARG A 251 34.37 -10.23 65.33
C ARG A 251 32.96 -10.72 64.97
N ASP A 252 32.31 -11.46 65.86
CA ASP A 252 30.94 -11.95 65.64
C ASP A 252 29.94 -10.81 65.52
N PHE A 253 30.07 -9.78 66.36
CA PHE A 253 29.24 -8.58 66.27
C PHE A 253 29.43 -7.86 64.93
N VAL A 254 30.68 -7.61 64.51
CA VAL A 254 30.98 -6.95 63.23
C VAL A 254 30.40 -7.75 62.06
N LEU A 255 30.60 -9.07 62.03
CA LEU A 255 30.06 -9.95 60.99
C LEU A 255 28.54 -9.93 60.95
N LYS A 256 27.88 -9.93 62.13
CA LYS A 256 26.42 -9.85 62.22
C LYS A 256 25.89 -8.51 61.69
N GLN A 257 26.51 -7.40 62.08
CA GLN A 257 26.12 -6.07 61.63
C GLN A 257 26.36 -5.87 60.14
N GLN A 258 27.49 -6.35 59.60
CA GLN A 258 27.76 -6.35 58.15
C GLN A 258 26.70 -7.13 57.38
N LYS A 259 26.37 -8.36 57.81
CA LYS A 259 25.31 -9.17 57.16
C LYS A 259 23.95 -8.48 57.21
N GLN A 260 23.62 -7.81 58.31
CA GLN A 260 22.36 -7.10 58.44
C GLN A 260 22.31 -5.86 57.53
N ALA A 261 23.37 -5.06 57.51
CA ALA A 261 23.53 -3.92 56.60
C ALA A 261 23.42 -4.33 55.12
N ASP A 262 24.07 -5.43 54.73
CA ASP A 262 23.99 -5.98 53.37
C ASP A 262 22.58 -6.43 53.01
N LYS A 263 21.86 -7.07 53.94
CA LYS A 263 20.48 -7.50 53.75
C LYS A 263 19.54 -6.32 53.57
N GLU A 264 19.68 -5.29 54.39
CA GLU A 264 18.89 -4.06 54.30
C GLU A 264 19.18 -3.31 52.99
N PHE A 265 20.45 -3.18 52.62
CA PHE A 265 20.84 -2.55 51.37
C PHE A 265 20.30 -3.29 50.14
N LYS A 266 20.41 -4.64 50.11
CA LYS A 266 19.86 -5.46 49.02
C LYS A 266 18.34 -5.31 48.90
N LYS A 267 17.61 -5.32 50.02
CA LYS A 267 16.15 -5.09 50.02
C LYS A 267 15.81 -3.72 49.45
N TYR A 268 16.50 -2.68 49.91
CA TYR A 268 16.30 -1.32 49.39
C TYR A 268 16.57 -1.23 47.88
N GLN A 269 17.66 -1.82 47.39
CA GLN A 269 17.97 -1.87 45.96
C GLN A 269 16.85 -2.55 45.15
N GLN A 270 16.34 -3.68 45.64
CA GLN A 270 15.26 -4.42 44.98
C GLN A 270 13.95 -3.61 44.93
N GLU A 271 13.54 -3.02 46.04
CA GLU A 271 12.30 -2.21 46.12
C GLU A 271 12.40 -0.96 45.27
N LEU A 272 13.54 -0.28 45.31
CA LEU A 272 13.79 0.93 44.52
C LEU A 272 13.80 0.60 43.02
N THR A 273 14.47 -0.47 42.61
CA THR A 273 14.51 -0.91 41.20
C THR A 273 13.11 -1.27 40.71
N LYS A 274 12.32 -2.02 41.51
CA LYS A 274 10.92 -2.36 41.17
C LYS A 274 10.06 -1.10 41.00
N THR A 275 10.20 -0.13 41.91
CA THR A 275 9.45 1.12 41.87
C THR A 275 9.80 1.95 40.65
N MET A 276 11.09 2.07 40.33
CA MET A 276 11.56 2.81 39.16
C MET A 276 11.15 2.12 37.85
N GLN A 277 11.24 0.79 37.78
CA GLN A 277 10.76 0.03 36.63
C GLN A 277 9.27 0.28 36.38
N LYS A 278 8.46 0.28 37.44
CA LYS A 278 7.02 0.59 37.34
C LYS A 278 6.73 2.00 36.82
N LYS A 279 7.57 2.99 37.19
CA LYS A 279 7.46 4.35 36.65
C LYS A 279 7.79 4.39 35.15
N VAL A 280 8.87 3.71 34.74
CA VAL A 280 9.27 3.62 33.33
C VAL A 280 8.22 2.91 32.49
N THR A 281 7.66 1.78 32.96
CA THR A 281 6.61 1.07 32.23
C THR A 281 5.34 1.92 32.10
N LYS A 282 4.89 2.55 33.19
CA LYS A 282 3.72 3.44 33.15
C LYS A 282 3.92 4.62 32.20
N LYS A 283 5.11 5.23 32.18
CA LYS A 283 5.41 6.32 31.24
C LYS A 283 5.46 5.83 29.81
N LYS A 284 6.06 4.66 29.56
CA LYS A 284 6.08 4.02 28.23
C LYS A 284 4.67 3.74 27.71
N GLU A 285 3.81 3.17 28.55
CA GLU A 285 2.40 2.90 28.22
C GLU A 285 1.65 4.18 27.88
N ALA A 286 1.78 5.22 28.70
CA ALA A 286 1.13 6.52 28.46
C ALA A 286 1.60 7.17 27.16
N VAL A 287 2.92 7.19 26.90
CA VAL A 287 3.49 7.73 25.65
C VAL A 287 3.02 6.91 24.44
N ASN A 288 2.95 5.58 24.57
CA ASN A 288 2.46 4.74 23.49
C ASN A 288 0.98 4.98 23.20
N GLN A 289 0.14 5.14 24.22
CA GLN A 289 -1.27 5.49 24.05
C GLN A 289 -1.44 6.85 23.36
N GLU A 290 -0.75 7.88 23.83
CA GLU A 290 -0.78 9.22 23.22
C GLU A 290 -0.35 9.17 21.74
N LEU A 291 0.68 8.37 21.43
CA LEU A 291 1.15 8.19 20.06
C LEU A 291 0.11 7.47 19.18
N GLN A 292 -0.55 6.42 19.69
CA GLN A 292 -1.61 5.72 18.97
C GLN A 292 -2.80 6.64 18.68
N ASP A 293 -3.24 7.42 19.68
CA ASP A 293 -4.32 8.40 19.52
C ASP A 293 -3.96 9.47 18.49
N TYR A 294 -2.72 9.95 18.52
CA TYR A 294 -2.21 10.89 17.53
C TYR A 294 -2.19 10.29 16.12
N ILE A 295 -1.70 9.06 15.95
CA ILE A 295 -1.67 8.36 14.65
C ILE A 295 -3.10 8.17 14.13
N ALA A 296 -4.04 7.74 14.97
CA ALA A 296 -5.44 7.60 14.60
C ALA A 296 -6.05 8.94 14.15
N LYS A 297 -5.78 10.02 14.90
CA LYS A 297 -6.20 11.38 14.52
C LYS A 297 -5.62 11.81 13.17
N GLN A 298 -4.32 11.60 12.94
CA GLN A 298 -3.68 11.93 11.66
C GLN A 298 -4.25 11.11 10.50
N LYS A 299 -4.57 9.82 10.72
CA LYS A 299 -5.21 8.96 9.72
C LYS A 299 -6.59 9.47 9.34
N ASN A 300 -7.41 9.84 10.32
CA ASN A 300 -8.74 10.39 10.07
C ASN A 300 -8.67 11.73 9.32
N LEU A 301 -7.73 12.61 9.68
CA LEU A 301 -7.49 13.86 8.97
C LEU A 301 -7.03 13.63 7.52
N LEU A 302 -6.12 12.68 7.32
CA LEU A 302 -5.67 12.28 5.98
C LEU A 302 -6.84 11.77 5.14
N GLU A 303 -7.70 10.92 5.71
CA GLU A 303 -8.87 10.38 5.00
C GLU A 303 -9.86 11.49 4.65
N ALA A 304 -10.15 12.40 5.59
CA ALA A 304 -11.03 13.55 5.35
C ALA A 304 -10.47 14.46 4.24
N GLU A 305 -9.20 14.87 4.33
CA GLU A 305 -8.56 15.76 3.36
C GLU A 305 -8.45 15.09 1.97
N THR A 306 -8.14 13.80 1.91
CA THR A 306 -8.08 13.07 0.63
C THR A 306 -9.47 12.90 0.00
N LYS A 307 -10.50 12.64 0.81
CA LYS A 307 -11.89 12.57 0.35
C LYS A 307 -12.37 13.92 -0.17
N GLU A 308 -12.15 14.99 0.59
CA GLU A 308 -12.50 16.36 0.19
C GLU A 308 -11.79 16.73 -1.12
N LYS A 309 -10.48 16.45 -1.24
CA LYS A 309 -9.74 16.76 -2.46
C LYS A 309 -10.24 15.99 -3.68
N ARG A 310 -10.62 14.72 -3.51
CA ARG A 310 -11.24 13.89 -4.55
C ARG A 310 -12.58 14.48 -4.98
N THR A 311 -13.44 14.83 -4.03
CA THR A 311 -14.76 15.42 -4.31
C THR A 311 -14.64 16.76 -5.01
N ASN A 312 -13.78 17.66 -4.52
CA ASN A 312 -13.58 18.98 -5.11
C ASN A 312 -13.05 18.89 -6.55
N LEU A 313 -12.10 17.99 -6.82
CA LEU A 313 -11.60 17.79 -8.18
C LEU A 313 -12.64 17.16 -9.09
N LYS A 314 -13.38 16.15 -8.60
CA LYS A 314 -14.47 15.52 -9.36
C LYS A 314 -15.56 16.53 -9.72
N ASN A 315 -15.95 17.40 -8.80
CA ASN A 315 -16.97 18.42 -9.05
C ASN A 315 -16.49 19.43 -10.09
N LYS A 316 -15.26 19.96 -9.95
CA LYS A 316 -14.67 20.86 -10.96
C LYS A 316 -14.58 20.21 -12.33
N PHE A 317 -14.19 18.93 -12.40
CA PHE A 317 -14.12 18.20 -13.66
C PHE A 317 -15.50 17.96 -14.27
N LYS A 318 -16.49 17.61 -13.43
CA LYS A 318 -17.86 17.43 -13.86
C LYS A 318 -18.41 18.72 -14.49
N GLU A 319 -18.24 19.84 -13.79
CA GLU A 319 -18.73 21.16 -14.18
C GLU A 319 -18.03 21.71 -15.44
N THR A 320 -16.70 21.63 -15.53
CA THR A 320 -15.97 22.25 -16.65
C THR A 320 -15.87 21.37 -17.88
N VAL A 321 -15.60 20.07 -17.70
CA VAL A 321 -15.19 19.19 -18.82
C VAL A 321 -16.27 18.17 -19.14
N MET A 322 -16.90 17.53 -18.15
CA MET A 322 -17.89 16.50 -18.47
C MET A 322 -19.19 17.07 -19.03
N GLU A 323 -19.70 18.17 -18.47
CA GLU A 323 -20.99 18.73 -18.89
C GLU A 323 -20.92 19.25 -20.34
N THR A 324 -19.91 20.07 -20.63
CA THR A 324 -19.61 20.59 -21.97
C THR A 324 -19.32 19.48 -22.99
N SER A 325 -18.50 18.50 -22.63
CA SER A 325 -18.16 17.40 -23.53
C SER A 325 -19.33 16.44 -23.74
N LYS A 326 -20.21 16.27 -22.75
CA LYS A 326 -21.41 15.45 -22.85
C LYS A 326 -22.43 16.10 -23.77
N GLU A 327 -22.68 17.38 -23.61
CA GLU A 327 -23.56 18.15 -24.50
C GLU A 327 -23.09 18.07 -25.95
N LEU A 328 -21.80 18.31 -26.20
CA LEU A 328 -21.22 18.18 -27.53
C LEU A 328 -21.36 16.75 -28.09
N SER A 329 -21.09 15.72 -27.27
CA SER A 329 -21.25 14.33 -27.69
C SER A 329 -22.70 13.99 -28.04
N THR A 330 -23.66 14.44 -27.24
CA THR A 330 -25.10 14.21 -27.50
C THR A 330 -25.55 14.92 -28.78
N ASN A 331 -25.10 16.15 -29.00
CA ASN A 331 -25.39 16.89 -30.23
C ASN A 331 -24.79 16.18 -31.47
N LEU A 332 -23.56 15.68 -31.38
CA LEU A 332 -22.92 14.90 -32.45
C LEU A 332 -23.64 13.57 -32.71
N GLU A 333 -24.09 12.88 -31.66
CA GLU A 333 -24.87 11.63 -31.78
C GLU A 333 -26.23 11.86 -32.44
N GLN A 334 -26.94 12.91 -32.00
CA GLN A 334 -28.21 13.30 -32.60
C GLN A 334 -28.03 13.68 -34.08
N ARG A 335 -27.02 14.49 -34.40
CA ARG A 335 -26.76 14.90 -35.77
C ARG A 335 -26.37 13.73 -36.67
N ASN A 336 -25.57 12.79 -36.16
CA ASN A 336 -25.26 11.56 -36.88
C ASN A 336 -26.50 10.72 -37.16
N LYS A 337 -27.43 10.63 -36.19
CA LYS A 337 -28.71 9.93 -36.38
C LYS A 337 -29.55 10.60 -37.46
N GLU A 338 -29.70 11.93 -37.41
CA GLU A 338 -30.42 12.70 -38.44
C GLU A 338 -29.83 12.49 -39.83
N LEU A 339 -28.50 12.50 -39.96
CA LEU A 339 -27.82 12.25 -41.24
C LEU A 339 -28.03 10.81 -41.74
N LEU A 340 -28.06 9.83 -40.84
CA LEU A 340 -28.36 8.43 -41.19
C LEU A 340 -29.80 8.27 -41.68
N ASP A 341 -30.76 8.87 -40.98
CA ASP A 341 -32.17 8.83 -41.34
C ASP A 341 -32.38 9.49 -42.72
N ASN A 342 -31.82 10.69 -42.94
CA ASN A 342 -31.85 11.39 -44.22
C ASN A 342 -31.18 10.59 -45.35
N LEU A 343 -30.05 9.93 -45.06
CA LEU A 343 -29.37 9.09 -46.05
C LEU A 343 -30.24 7.91 -46.48
N ASN A 344 -30.96 7.29 -45.54
CA ASN A 344 -31.84 6.18 -45.83
C ASN A 344 -33.07 6.63 -46.64
N GLU A 345 -33.62 7.80 -46.32
CA GLU A 345 -34.71 8.41 -47.08
C GLU A 345 -34.29 8.70 -48.53
N LEU A 346 -33.17 9.39 -48.76
CA LEU A 346 -32.68 9.68 -50.11
C LEU A 346 -32.35 8.41 -50.90
N LYS A 347 -31.81 7.37 -50.26
CA LYS A 347 -31.58 6.07 -50.91
C LYS A 347 -32.89 5.42 -51.35
N ASN A 348 -33.94 5.52 -50.54
CA ASN A 348 -35.26 5.01 -50.86
C ASN A 348 -35.89 5.80 -52.02
N GLU A 349 -35.81 7.13 -52.00
CA GLU A 349 -36.24 8.00 -53.10
C GLU A 349 -35.51 7.66 -54.39
N ARG A 350 -34.18 7.55 -54.33
CA ARG A 350 -33.36 7.13 -55.47
C ARG A 350 -33.80 5.78 -56.03
N SER A 351 -34.05 4.80 -55.16
CA SER A 351 -34.48 3.47 -55.56
C SER A 351 -35.87 3.48 -56.21
N LYS A 352 -36.80 4.29 -55.69
CA LYS A 352 -38.13 4.51 -56.29
C LYS A 352 -38.00 5.15 -57.68
N LEU A 353 -37.20 6.21 -57.80
CA LEU A 353 -36.98 6.91 -59.07
C LEU A 353 -36.32 6.01 -60.12
N GLN A 354 -35.32 5.22 -59.73
CA GLN A 354 -34.70 4.23 -60.63
C GLN A 354 -35.68 3.19 -61.13
N ARG A 355 -36.60 2.71 -60.26
CA ARG A 355 -37.66 1.78 -60.68
C ARG A 355 -38.63 2.43 -61.64
N LYS A 356 -39.04 3.68 -61.38
CA LYS A 356 -39.92 4.46 -62.25
C LYS A 356 -39.30 4.65 -63.64
N ILE A 357 -38.08 5.21 -63.71
CA ILE A 357 -37.33 5.36 -64.97
C ILE A 357 -37.23 4.03 -65.74
N MET A 358 -36.93 2.93 -65.05
CA MET A 358 -36.85 1.62 -65.69
C MET A 358 -38.20 1.12 -66.20
N GLN A 359 -39.28 1.41 -65.49
CA GLN A 359 -40.64 1.06 -65.89
C GLN A 359 -41.06 1.88 -67.12
N ASP A 360 -40.88 3.19 -67.10
CA ASP A 360 -41.19 4.10 -68.20
C ASP A 360 -40.45 3.66 -69.49
N ILE A 361 -39.16 3.31 -69.37
CA ILE A 361 -38.36 2.78 -70.48
C ILE A 361 -38.93 1.46 -71.00
N LYS A 362 -39.28 0.52 -70.12
CA LYS A 362 -39.86 -0.78 -70.53
C LYS A 362 -41.20 -0.62 -71.23
N GLU A 363 -42.06 0.26 -70.71
CA GLU A 363 -43.37 0.55 -71.30
C GLU A 363 -43.21 1.16 -72.69
N GLN A 364 -42.26 2.09 -72.86
CA GLN A 364 -42.00 2.70 -74.16
C GLN A 364 -41.37 1.71 -75.16
N ILE A 365 -40.44 0.85 -74.71
CA ILE A 365 -39.89 -0.24 -75.53
C ILE A 365 -41.01 -1.19 -75.97
N ALA A 366 -41.90 -1.59 -75.05
CA ALA A 366 -43.01 -2.49 -75.36
C ALA A 366 -43.99 -1.87 -76.37
N LYS A 367 -44.28 -0.57 -76.25
CA LYS A 367 -45.10 0.20 -77.20
C LYS A 367 -44.48 0.17 -78.60
N ILE A 368 -43.20 0.55 -78.73
CA ILE A 368 -42.51 0.59 -80.02
C ILE A 368 -42.31 -0.82 -80.60
N ALA A 369 -42.03 -1.82 -79.77
CA ALA A 369 -41.91 -3.22 -80.20
C ALA A 369 -43.23 -3.72 -80.80
N LYS A 370 -44.37 -3.39 -80.18
CA LYS A 370 -45.70 -3.71 -80.70
C LYS A 370 -45.97 -2.99 -82.01
N ASP A 371 -45.68 -1.69 -82.09
CA ASP A 371 -45.88 -0.87 -83.30
C ASP A 371 -45.02 -1.34 -84.48
N ARG A 372 -43.82 -1.88 -84.21
CA ARG A 372 -42.88 -2.41 -85.21
C ARG A 372 -43.05 -3.91 -85.50
N GLY A 373 -43.94 -4.60 -84.79
CA GLY A 373 -44.16 -6.04 -84.92
C GLY A 373 -42.94 -6.88 -84.52
N LEU A 374 -42.24 -6.48 -83.45
CA LEU A 374 -41.07 -7.16 -82.92
C LEU A 374 -41.50 -8.16 -81.84
N GLU A 375 -41.02 -9.40 -81.94
CA GLU A 375 -41.39 -10.47 -81.00
C GLU A 375 -40.52 -10.49 -79.75
N THR A 376 -39.29 -10.00 -79.85
CA THR A 376 -38.33 -9.96 -78.75
C THR A 376 -37.43 -8.74 -78.90
N VAL A 377 -37.23 -8.00 -77.82
CA VAL A 377 -36.26 -6.89 -77.78
C VAL A 377 -35.12 -7.28 -76.85
N LEU A 378 -33.90 -7.28 -77.37
CA LEU A 378 -32.67 -7.53 -76.64
C LEU A 378 -32.13 -6.23 -76.07
N VAL A 379 -31.67 -6.29 -74.82
CA VAL A 379 -31.07 -5.16 -74.10
C VAL A 379 -29.57 -5.38 -74.01
N ASN A 380 -28.77 -4.36 -74.34
CA ASN A 380 -27.31 -4.35 -74.23
C ASN A 380 -26.66 -5.57 -74.94
N TYR A 381 -26.83 -5.63 -76.25
CA TYR A 381 -26.29 -6.67 -77.12
C TYR A 381 -24.80 -6.42 -77.42
N TYR A 382 -24.00 -7.49 -77.52
CA TYR A 382 -22.52 -7.40 -77.65
C TYR A 382 -21.96 -7.78 -79.03
N SER A 383 -22.77 -8.22 -80.00
CA SER A 383 -22.31 -8.49 -81.38
C SER A 383 -23.45 -8.65 -82.40
N ASN A 384 -23.10 -8.48 -83.68
CA ASN A 384 -23.94 -8.46 -84.89
C ASN A 384 -25.02 -9.56 -84.95
N LEU A 385 -26.18 -9.26 -84.40
CA LEU A 385 -27.45 -9.90 -84.70
C LEU A 385 -28.14 -9.06 -85.77
N SER A 386 -28.90 -9.68 -86.69
CA SER A 386 -29.80 -8.97 -87.62
C SER A 386 -31.01 -8.39 -86.86
N ALA A 387 -30.74 -7.60 -85.83
CA ALA A 387 -31.72 -6.98 -84.96
C ALA A 387 -31.96 -5.53 -85.40
N ILE A 388 -33.21 -5.08 -85.29
CA ILE A 388 -33.59 -3.71 -85.60
C ILE A 388 -33.30 -2.85 -84.37
N ASP A 389 -32.36 -1.92 -84.49
CA ASP A 389 -32.09 -0.94 -83.43
C ASP A 389 -33.25 0.05 -83.32
N ILE A 390 -33.89 0.09 -82.16
CA ILE A 390 -35.01 1.00 -81.87
C ILE A 390 -34.64 2.06 -80.82
N THR A 391 -33.36 2.19 -80.46
CA THR A 391 -32.85 3.07 -79.38
C THR A 391 -33.29 4.53 -79.56
N SER A 392 -33.08 5.10 -80.75
CA SER A 392 -33.46 6.50 -81.05
C SER A 392 -34.98 6.74 -81.01
N GLU A 393 -35.77 5.74 -81.42
CA GLU A 393 -37.24 5.81 -81.40
C GLU A 393 -37.77 5.78 -79.96
N VAL A 394 -37.17 4.95 -79.11
CA VAL A 394 -37.49 4.88 -77.68
C VAL A 394 -37.16 6.19 -76.99
N ILE A 395 -35.99 6.77 -77.27
CA ILE A 395 -35.59 8.08 -76.71
C ILE A 395 -36.58 9.18 -77.12
N THR A 396 -36.97 9.22 -78.40
CA THR A 396 -37.93 10.21 -78.90
C THR A 396 -39.30 10.01 -78.26
N GLY A 397 -39.76 8.77 -78.14
CA GLY A 397 -41.03 8.45 -77.50
C GLY A 397 -41.08 8.78 -76.01
N LEU A 398 -39.98 8.63 -75.28
CA LEU A 398 -39.87 9.02 -73.87
C LEU A 398 -39.92 10.54 -73.67
N LYS A 399 -39.38 11.32 -74.62
CA LYS A 399 -39.45 12.79 -74.59
C LYS A 399 -40.86 13.29 -74.89
N ASN A 400 -41.53 12.70 -75.87
CA ASN A 400 -42.87 13.12 -76.30
C ASN A 400 -43.97 12.73 -75.29
N SER A 401 -43.80 11.62 -74.56
CA SER A 401 -44.75 11.15 -73.54
C SER A 401 -44.82 12.04 -72.28
N ILE A 402 -44.07 13.15 -72.24
CA ILE A 402 -44.09 14.14 -71.17
C ILE A 402 -44.73 15.47 -71.62
N GLU A 403 -44.88 15.67 -72.93
CA GLU A 403 -45.50 16.89 -73.51
C GLU A 403 -47.00 16.71 -73.84
N GLU A 404 -47.53 15.48 -73.74
CA GLU A 404 -48.97 15.15 -73.69
C GLU A 404 -49.44 15.01 -72.24
#